data_AF-A0A7S8F2I1-F1
#
_entry.id   AF-A0A7S8F2I1-F1
#
_cell.length_a   1.000
_cell.length_b   1.000
_cell.length_c   1.000
_cell.angle_alpha   90.00
_cell.angle_beta   90.00
_cell.angle_gamma   90.00
#
_symmetry.space_group_name_H-M   'P 1'
#
loop_
_entity.id
_entity.type
_entity.pdbx_description
1 polymer ?
#
loop_
_entity_poly.entity_id
_entity_poly.type
_entity_poly.pdbx_seq_one_letter_code
_entity_poly.pdbx_strand_id
1 'polypeptide(L)'
;MTPEEQFASRVYRWAAIYGIPVLLLAYFQPVPDPWHLTHLGFAGTALVFQGVFLVIARDPRRFQPLMPVTFFEKLCFGIPAVAFALTGQNEVMTGIFGAIDLLLFALFLVAWRKMVRSTA
;
A
#
# COMPACT_ATOMS: atom_id res chain seq x y z
N MET A 1 -9.97 -22.06 -1.49
CA MET A 1 -9.93 -20.82 -0.69
C MET A 1 -11.29 -20.54 -0.11
N THR A 2 -11.37 -20.29 1.19
CA THR A 2 -12.62 -19.83 1.85
C THR A 2 -13.03 -18.44 1.31
N PRO A 3 -14.28 -17.97 1.53
CA PRO A 3 -14.68 -16.61 1.15
C PRO A 3 -13.78 -15.51 1.73
N GLU A 4 -13.28 -15.69 2.95
CA GLU A 4 -12.36 -14.76 3.61
C GLU A 4 -11.01 -14.71 2.90
N GLU A 5 -10.45 -15.87 2.56
CA GLU A 5 -9.21 -15.98 1.79
C GLU A 5 -9.36 -15.37 0.39
N GLN A 6 -10.50 -15.60 -0.28
CA GLN A 6 -10.78 -15.00 -1.58
C GLN A 6 -10.88 -13.47 -1.48
N PHE A 7 -11.50 -12.95 -0.42
CA PHE A 7 -11.58 -11.52 -0.17
C PHE A 7 -10.18 -10.92 0.02
N ALA A 8 -9.37 -11.50 0.92
CA ALA A 8 -8.01 -11.04 1.15
C ALA A 8 -7.17 -11.12 -0.13
N SER A 9 -7.24 -12.23 -0.86
CA SER A 9 -6.54 -12.43 -2.14
C SER A 9 -6.87 -11.34 -3.15
N ARG A 10 -8.16 -11.02 -3.35
CA ARG A 10 -8.59 -9.98 -4.28
C ARG A 10 -8.13 -8.60 -3.85
N VAL A 11 -8.28 -8.25 -2.56
CA VAL A 11 -7.86 -6.95 -2.02
C VAL A 11 -6.37 -6.71 -2.27
N TYR A 12 -5.51 -7.66 -1.87
CA TYR A 12 -4.06 -7.53 -2.06
C TYR A 12 -3.66 -7.54 -3.54
N ARG A 13 -4.31 -8.37 -4.37
CA ARG A 13 -4.04 -8.43 -5.80
C ARG A 13 -4.38 -7.11 -6.49
N TRP A 14 -5.56 -6.54 -6.23
CA TRP A 14 -5.96 -5.27 -6.83
C TRP A 14 -5.14 -4.10 -6.31
N ALA A 15 -4.77 -4.10 -5.02
CA ALA A 15 -3.83 -3.12 -4.48
C ALA A 15 -2.49 -3.14 -5.22
N ALA A 16 -1.94 -4.33 -5.49
CA ALA A 16 -0.70 -4.47 -6.27
C ALA A 16 -0.87 -4.02 -7.74
N ILE A 17 -1.95 -4.44 -8.40
CA ILE A 17 -2.23 -4.06 -9.80
C ILE A 17 -2.35 -2.55 -9.94
N TYR A 18 -2.95 -1.88 -8.96
CA TYR A 18 -3.03 -0.42 -8.92
C TYR A 18 -1.68 0.23 -8.56
N GLY A 19 -0.99 -0.27 -7.54
CA GLY A 19 0.22 0.34 -7.01
C GLY A 19 1.41 0.26 -7.97
N ILE A 20 1.55 -0.84 -8.73
CA ILE A 20 2.64 -1.02 -9.70
C ILE A 20 2.72 0.12 -10.72
N PRO A 21 1.68 0.42 -11.52
CA PRO A 21 1.76 1.51 -12.50
C PRO A 21 1.94 2.86 -11.83
N VAL A 22 1.30 3.12 -10.68
CA VAL A 22 1.46 4.39 -9.94
C VAL A 22 2.92 4.61 -9.56
N LEU A 23 3.56 3.59 -8.97
CA LEU A 23 4.94 3.67 -8.51
C LEU A 23 5.95 3.64 -9.66
N LEU A 24 5.69 2.87 -10.73
CA LEU A 24 6.53 2.91 -11.93
C LEU A 24 6.50 4.29 -12.60
N LEU A 25 5.34 4.94 -12.67
CA LEU A 25 5.24 6.30 -13.18
C LEU A 25 5.94 7.32 -12.28
N ALA A 26 6.02 7.05 -10.97
CA ALA A 26 6.74 7.92 -10.03
C ALA A 26 8.25 8.02 -10.36
N TYR A 27 8.86 6.99 -10.95
CA TYR A 27 10.28 7.04 -11.39
C TYR A 27 10.55 8.12 -12.45
N PHE A 28 9.53 8.50 -13.21
CA PHE A 28 9.66 9.49 -14.29
C PHE A 28 9.30 10.92 -13.84
N GLN A 29 9.00 11.12 -12.55
CA GLN A 29 8.74 12.46 -12.03
C GLN A 29 10.04 13.27 -11.95
N PRO A 30 10.05 14.52 -12.45
CA PRO A 30 11.23 15.37 -12.42
C PRO A 30 11.43 15.94 -11.01
N VAL A 31 12.07 15.15 -10.13
CA VAL A 31 12.42 15.58 -8.78
C VAL A 31 13.83 16.19 -8.77
N PRO A 32 13.99 17.46 -8.33
CA PRO A 32 15.29 18.12 -8.31
C PRO A 32 16.18 17.62 -7.16
N ASP A 33 17.49 17.82 -7.31
CA ASP A 33 18.46 17.61 -6.23
C ASP A 33 18.19 18.54 -5.03
N PRO A 34 18.46 18.09 -3.79
CA PRO A 34 19.10 16.82 -3.41
C PRO A 34 18.12 15.64 -3.22
N TRP A 35 16.83 15.82 -3.53
CA TRP A 35 15.77 14.87 -3.15
C TRP A 35 15.61 13.71 -4.12
N HIS A 36 16.27 13.77 -5.29
CA HIS A 36 16.12 12.79 -6.36
C HIS A 36 16.39 11.35 -5.89
N LEU A 37 17.49 11.13 -5.17
CA LEU A 37 17.83 9.79 -4.64
C LEU A 37 16.79 9.30 -3.63
N THR A 38 16.33 10.16 -2.72
CA THR A 38 15.33 9.82 -1.71
C THR A 38 14.00 9.45 -2.36
N HIS A 39 13.58 10.18 -3.40
CA HIS A 39 12.36 9.89 -4.16
C HIS A 39 12.43 8.53 -4.86
N LEU A 40 13.53 8.25 -5.56
CA LEU A 40 13.74 6.96 -6.21
C LEU A 40 13.82 5.80 -5.20
N GLY A 41 14.48 6.01 -4.07
CA GLY A 41 14.57 5.03 -2.98
C GLY A 41 13.20 4.74 -2.36
N PHE A 42 12.38 5.77 -2.14
CA PHE A 42 11.00 5.62 -1.69
C PHE A 42 10.16 4.84 -2.70
N ALA A 43 10.14 5.27 -3.97
CA ALA A 43 9.38 4.62 -5.03
C ALA A 43 9.76 3.14 -5.19
N GLY A 44 11.06 2.83 -5.16
CA GLY A 44 11.56 1.46 -5.25
C GLY A 44 11.16 0.60 -4.05
N THR A 45 11.26 1.15 -2.83
CA THR A 45 10.86 0.43 -1.61
C THR A 45 9.35 0.15 -1.61
N ALA A 46 8.53 1.15 -1.99
CA ALA A 46 7.09 0.96 -2.13
C ALA A 46 6.75 -0.05 -3.24
N LEU A 47 7.56 -0.13 -4.31
CA LEU A 47 7.36 -1.09 -5.39
C LEU A 47 7.62 -2.52 -4.93
N VAL A 48 8.61 -2.74 -4.05
CA VAL A 48 8.85 -4.05 -3.41
C VAL A 48 7.63 -4.53 -2.63
N PHE A 49 6.92 -3.62 -1.94
CA PHE A 49 5.67 -3.98 -1.25
C PHE A 49 4.56 -4.45 -2.20
N GLN A 50 4.54 -4.01 -3.46
CA GLN A 50 3.61 -4.59 -4.44
C GLN A 50 3.92 -6.07 -4.68
N GLY A 51 5.20 -6.44 -4.68
CA GLY A 51 5.64 -7.84 -4.68
C GLY A 51 5.15 -8.61 -3.44
N VAL A 52 5.27 -8.00 -2.26
CA VAL A 52 4.74 -8.57 -1.00
C VAL A 52 3.23 -8.79 -1.10
N PHE A 53 2.47 -7.83 -1.64
CA PHE A 53 1.04 -7.95 -1.83
C PHE A 53 0.68 -9.09 -2.79
N LEU A 54 1.42 -9.27 -3.88
CA LEU A 54 1.22 -10.39 -4.80
C LEU A 54 1.52 -11.74 -4.15
N VAL A 55 2.55 -11.82 -3.28
CA VAL A 55 2.86 -13.03 -2.50
C VAL A 55 1.73 -13.36 -1.52
N ILE A 56 1.27 -12.37 -0.75
CA ILE A 56 0.12 -12.53 0.15
C ILE A 56 -1.13 -12.93 -0.64
N ALA A 57 -1.38 -12.32 -1.79
CA ALA A 57 -2.56 -12.61 -2.60
C ALA A 57 -2.62 -14.05 -3.11
N ARG A 58 -1.47 -14.71 -3.30
CA ARG A 58 -1.40 -16.13 -3.72
C ARG A 58 -1.80 -17.09 -2.61
N ASP A 59 -1.42 -16.80 -1.37
CA ASP A 59 -1.74 -17.62 -0.21
C ASP A 59 -1.95 -16.74 1.05
N PRO A 60 -3.13 -16.11 1.17
CA PRO A 60 -3.40 -15.17 2.26
C PRO A 60 -3.36 -15.84 3.62
N ARG A 61 -3.63 -17.15 3.69
CA ARG A 61 -3.64 -17.91 4.94
C ARG A 61 -2.24 -18.14 5.46
N ARG A 62 -1.34 -18.61 4.60
CA ARG A 62 0.06 -18.81 4.95
C ARG A 62 0.75 -17.52 5.37
N PHE A 63 0.43 -16.41 4.71
CA PHE A 63 1.06 -15.11 4.96
C PHE A 63 0.24 -14.17 5.86
N GLN A 64 -0.81 -14.67 6.52
CA GLN A 64 -1.63 -13.88 7.44
C GLN A 64 -0.81 -13.15 8.53
N PRO A 65 0.25 -13.74 9.13
CA PRO A 65 1.06 -13.05 10.12
C PRO A 65 1.83 -11.84 9.57
N LEU A 66 2.06 -11.77 8.25
CA LEU A 66 2.78 -10.66 7.60
C LEU A 66 1.84 -9.49 7.26
N MET A 67 0.53 -9.73 7.16
CA MET A 67 -0.44 -8.69 6.79
C MET A 67 -0.37 -7.44 7.67
N PRO A 68 -0.15 -7.49 9.00
CA PRO A 68 0.00 -6.26 9.78
C PRO A 68 1.13 -5.32 9.32
N VAL A 69 2.19 -5.86 8.73
CA VAL A 69 3.30 -5.05 8.19
C VAL A 69 2.85 -4.21 6.99
N THR A 70 1.89 -4.69 6.21
CA THR A 70 1.35 -3.94 5.06
C THR A 70 0.50 -2.75 5.49
N PHE A 71 0.00 -2.76 6.74
CA PHE A 71 -0.71 -1.61 7.29
C PHE A 71 0.24 -0.45 7.50
N PHE A 72 1.41 -0.74 8.06
CA PHE A 72 2.42 0.27 8.35
C PHE A 72 2.95 0.88 7.07
N GLU A 73 3.16 0.10 6.00
CA GLU A 73 3.51 0.67 4.70
C GLU A 73 2.50 1.73 4.25
N LYS A 74 1.20 1.43 4.33
CA LYS A 74 0.15 2.38 3.96
C LYS A 74 0.08 3.59 4.88
N LEU A 75 0.26 3.42 6.19
CA LEU A 75 0.22 4.52 7.15
C LEU A 75 1.44 5.44 7.02
N CYS A 76 2.62 4.89 6.74
CA CYS A 76 3.87 5.64 6.62
C CYS A 76 3.86 6.66 5.48
N PHE A 77 3.11 6.40 4.40
CA PHE A 77 2.89 7.38 3.34
C PHE A 77 1.55 8.10 3.47
N GLY A 78 0.45 7.35 3.70
CA GLY A 78 -0.90 7.87 3.65
C GLY A 78 -1.19 8.99 4.65
N ILE A 79 -0.75 8.83 5.92
CA ILE A 79 -0.95 9.86 6.94
C ILE A 79 -0.22 11.16 6.59
N PRO A 80 1.12 11.18 6.39
CA PRO A 80 1.82 12.42 6.11
C PRO A 80 1.40 13.04 4.79
N ALA A 81 1.11 12.25 3.75
CA ALA A 81 0.67 12.77 2.45
C ALA A 81 -0.64 13.56 2.56
N VAL A 82 -1.64 13.01 3.27
CA VAL A 82 -2.91 13.70 3.50
C VAL A 82 -2.72 14.91 4.41
N ALA A 83 -2.00 14.75 5.53
CA ALA A 83 -1.80 15.84 6.50
C ALA A 83 -1.10 17.05 5.84
N PHE A 84 -0.08 16.82 5.03
CA PHE A 84 0.67 17.90 4.39
C PHE A 84 -0.08 18.53 3.21
N ALA A 85 -0.90 17.77 2.49
CA ALA A 85 -1.80 18.34 1.49
C ALA A 85 -2.84 19.27 2.13
N LEU A 86 -3.39 18.91 3.30
CA LEU A 86 -4.36 19.74 4.03
C LEU A 86 -3.75 21.03 4.60
N THR A 87 -2.46 21.02 4.92
CA THR A 87 -1.74 22.21 5.41
C THR A 87 -1.08 23.02 4.31
N GLY A 88 -1.23 22.63 3.04
CA GLY A 88 -0.60 23.29 1.89
C GLY A 88 0.92 23.07 1.79
N GLN A 89 1.48 22.14 2.57
CA GLN A 89 2.90 21.77 2.53
C GLN A 89 3.25 20.79 1.41
N ASN A 90 2.25 20.21 0.75
CA ASN A 90 2.44 19.30 -0.37
C ASN A 90 1.31 19.48 -1.41
N GLU A 91 1.53 18.97 -2.62
CA GLU A 91 0.54 19.00 -3.68
C GLU A 91 -0.72 18.22 -3.30
N VAL A 92 -1.87 18.75 -3.70
CA VAL A 92 -3.19 18.11 -3.48
C VAL A 92 -3.23 16.70 -4.06
N MET A 93 -2.61 16.48 -5.23
CA MET A 93 -2.54 15.17 -5.87
C MET A 93 -1.82 14.14 -4.99
N THR A 94 -0.76 14.53 -4.29
CA THR A 94 -0.08 13.66 -3.33
C THR A 94 -1.01 13.30 -2.16
N GLY A 95 -1.80 14.25 -1.69
CA GLY A 95 -2.85 14.00 -0.69
C GLY A 95 -3.90 12.99 -1.15
N ILE A 96 -4.32 13.05 -2.42
CA ILE A 96 -5.26 12.08 -3.01
C ILE A 96 -4.66 10.67 -3.01
N PHE A 97 -3.40 10.52 -3.44
CA PHE A 97 -2.71 9.22 -3.37
C PHE A 97 -2.58 8.72 -1.93
N GLY A 98 -2.30 9.61 -0.98
CA GLY A 98 -2.29 9.28 0.44
C GLY A 98 -3.65 8.79 0.95
N ALA A 99 -4.75 9.42 0.53
CA ALA A 99 -6.09 9.01 0.89
C ALA A 99 -6.45 7.61 0.33
N ILE A 100 -6.01 7.30 -0.90
CA ILE A 100 -6.14 5.95 -1.47
C ILE A 100 -5.38 4.94 -0.63
N ASP A 101 -4.18 5.28 -0.17
CA ASP A 101 -3.41 4.40 0.72
C ASP A 101 -4.12 4.17 2.06
N LEU A 102 -4.75 5.18 2.64
CA LEU A 102 -5.56 5.03 3.86
C LEU A 102 -6.83 4.17 3.64
N LEU A 103 -7.44 4.26 2.46
CA LEU A 103 -8.53 3.36 2.07
C LEU A 103 -8.04 1.92 1.95
N LEU A 104 -6.88 1.70 1.31
CA LEU A 104 -6.26 0.39 1.21
C LEU A 104 -5.87 -0.16 2.59
N PHE A 105 -5.35 0.68 3.49
CA PHE A 105 -5.11 0.31 4.89
C PHE A 105 -6.38 -0.24 5.56
N ALA A 106 -7.52 0.46 5.41
CA ALA A 106 -8.78 0.01 5.98
C ALA A 106 -9.21 -1.36 5.40
N LEU A 107 -9.05 -1.55 4.08
CA LEU A 107 -9.33 -2.83 3.42
C LEU A 107 -8.38 -3.95 3.89
N PHE A 108 -7.09 -3.67 4.05
CA PHE A 108 -6.10 -4.62 4.57
C PHE A 108 -6.42 -5.03 6.00
N LEU A 109 -6.81 -4.08 6.85
CA LEU A 109 -7.23 -4.34 8.23
C LEU A 109 -8.48 -5.24 8.28
N VAL A 110 -9.47 -4.95 7.42
CA VAL A 110 -10.68 -5.79 7.31
C VAL A 110 -10.33 -7.20 6.81
N ALA A 111 -9.46 -7.32 5.80
CA ALA A 111 -9.00 -8.60 5.30
C ALA A 111 -8.31 -9.42 6.39
N TRP A 112 -7.37 -8.81 7.11
CA TRP A 112 -6.67 -9.47 8.21
C TRP A 112 -7.59 -9.91 9.35
N ARG A 113 -8.54 -9.06 9.77
CA ARG A 113 -9.51 -9.42 10.81
C ARG A 113 -10.37 -10.63 10.41
N LYS A 114 -10.79 -10.69 9.14
CA LYS A 114 -11.51 -11.86 8.60
C LYS A 114 -10.62 -13.11 8.61
N MET A 115 -9.35 -12.97 8.22
CA MET A 115 -8.39 -14.08 8.24
C MET A 115 -8.15 -14.62 9.65
N VAL A 116 -7.99 -13.75 10.66
CA VAL A 116 -7.80 -14.15 12.05
C VAL A 116 -9.01 -14.93 12.58
N ARG A 117 -10.22 -14.40 12.37
CA ARG A 117 -11.47 -15.03 12.85
C ARG A 117 -11.75 -16.39 12.25
N SER A 118 -11.26 -16.67 11.05
CA SER A 118 -11.37 -17.99 10.41
C SER A 118 -10.38 -19.03 10.98
N THR A 119 -9.48 -18.63 11.86
CA THR A 119 -8.48 -19.49 12.54
C THR A 119 -8.84 -19.83 13.98
N ALA A 120 -9.73 -19.03 14.58
CA ALA A 120 -10.17 -19.15 15.97
C ALA A 120 -11.47 -19.96 16.03
#